data_AF-A0A4Y2S2T1-F1
#
_entry.id   AF-A0A4Y2S2T1-F1
#
_cell.length_a   1.000
_cell.length_b   1.000
_cell.length_c   1.000
_cell.angle_alpha   90.00
_cell.angle_beta   90.00
_cell.angle_gamma   90.00
#
_symmetry.space_group_name_H-M   'P 1'
#
loop_
_entity.id
_entity.type
_entity.pdbx_description
1 polymer ?
#
loop_
_entity_poly.entity_id
_entity_poly.type
_entity_poly.pdbx_seq_one_letter_code
_entity_poly.pdbx_strand_id
1 'polypeptide(L)'
;MRLDNTSLWSLGGYCLNLARMSCLFTFESGWISRCVKIYKTIAATPSPSGAKIIPAACDDALCIHTLWSSQDFVEFQKNKFSRDFVIEKESFKVLSSGIPSDVGSVLLHGFSKSGRKRAVLTDKKSPEKKTYLEIWNGSKKEAAFDMSERKEHGNITDNDPFKCFEWSSDEKFILYTAEEKQPKSVSYFADTSQAKDETDNIMKGEEYVYREEWGEACVGSHYTVLCILEIETGVVQVLPTSKIGSDFSFGQARWGPNDETVIFIGWKEFPYRLGVWACRNRRSALYAINLESKDIECLTPDDNICVRSPRFSPNLDTLIYLENLGGGPHFKGAKLRKYDWKTKKNSTVVDLVENATGDEFPGIYVDYLPSRCWSEDGKYIYFSTIWRSRVAILCVDIENGKLQKVQVDEQFGSSVVLDVHYNMLVAELSAPNIDPCLVFFHEARIPPEKEPIQTWHLIQLPNRFGNCLNRKVTGKWSVNLK
;
A
#
# COMPACT_ATOMS: atom_id res chain seq x y z
N MET A 1 -17.18 -69.18 17.65
CA MET A 1 -18.51 -69.29 18.28
C MET A 1 -19.43 -68.38 17.48
N ARG A 2 -20.17 -68.92 16.50
CA ARG A 2 -21.64 -69.19 16.54
C ARG A 2 -22.42 -67.97 17.03
N LEU A 3 -23.38 -67.42 16.27
CA LEU A 3 -24.53 -68.02 15.57
C LEU A 3 -24.81 -67.20 14.29
N ASP A 4 -25.03 -67.73 13.08
CA ASP A 4 -25.98 -68.72 12.52
C ASP A 4 -27.20 -68.09 11.80
N ASN A 5 -27.48 -68.65 10.62
CA ASN A 5 -28.75 -68.78 9.87
C ASN A 5 -29.14 -67.69 8.83
N THR A 6 -28.92 -67.95 7.51
CA THR A 6 -29.81 -68.60 6.49
C THR A 6 -31.07 -67.77 6.17
N SER A 7 -31.57 -67.56 4.95
CA SER A 7 -31.32 -68.07 3.59
C SER A 7 -32.21 -67.30 2.59
N LEU A 8 -31.73 -67.15 1.34
CA LEU A 8 -32.44 -67.13 0.04
C LEU A 8 -33.91 -66.66 -0.04
N TRP A 9 -34.17 -65.61 -0.85
CA TRP A 9 -35.24 -65.60 -1.87
C TRP A 9 -34.84 -64.76 -3.11
N SER A 10 -34.79 -65.47 -4.23
CA SER A 10 -35.07 -65.11 -5.64
C SER A 10 -34.78 -63.72 -6.23
N LEU A 11 -34.00 -63.77 -7.33
CA LEU A 11 -33.96 -62.88 -8.50
C LEU A 11 -35.30 -62.19 -8.85
N GLY A 12 -35.25 -60.86 -8.99
CA GLY A 12 -36.26 -60.07 -9.70
C GLY A 12 -36.19 -58.59 -9.33
N GLY A 13 -35.50 -57.77 -10.13
CA GLY A 13 -35.54 -56.31 -9.94
C GLY A 13 -34.30 -55.50 -10.31
N TYR A 14 -33.42 -55.98 -11.20
CA TYR A 14 -32.42 -55.11 -11.84
C TYR A 14 -33.13 -54.19 -12.84
N CYS A 15 -33.64 -53.04 -12.39
CA CYS A 15 -33.87 -51.85 -13.24
C CYS A 15 -34.30 -50.56 -12.49
N LEU A 16 -34.44 -50.56 -11.16
CA LEU A 16 -34.93 -49.38 -10.42
C LEU A 16 -33.91 -48.60 -9.57
N ASN A 17 -32.63 -49.03 -9.52
CA ASN A 17 -31.60 -48.31 -8.75
C ASN A 17 -30.69 -47.38 -9.57
N LEU A 18 -30.69 -47.45 -10.91
CA LEU A 18 -29.92 -46.51 -11.73
C LEU A 18 -30.59 -45.14 -11.82
N ALA A 19 -31.92 -45.07 -11.80
CA ALA A 19 -32.67 -43.81 -11.86
C ALA A 19 -32.60 -43.00 -10.55
N ARG A 20 -32.51 -43.65 -9.37
CA ARG A 20 -32.35 -42.96 -8.08
C ARG A 20 -30.90 -42.50 -7.83
N MET A 21 -29.90 -43.28 -8.24
CA MET A 21 -28.50 -42.82 -8.22
C MET A 21 -28.26 -41.70 -9.23
N SER A 22 -28.79 -41.79 -10.46
CA SER A 22 -28.65 -40.71 -11.44
C SER A 22 -29.38 -39.44 -11.00
N CYS A 23 -30.51 -39.54 -10.29
CA CYS A 23 -31.21 -38.37 -9.74
C CYS A 23 -30.43 -37.70 -8.58
N LEU A 24 -29.79 -38.47 -7.71
CA LEU A 24 -28.89 -37.95 -6.66
C LEU A 24 -27.61 -37.33 -7.25
N PHE A 25 -26.96 -37.98 -8.21
CA PHE A 25 -25.79 -37.43 -8.92
C PHE A 25 -26.13 -36.22 -9.81
N THR A 26 -27.34 -36.14 -10.38
CA THR A 26 -27.80 -34.96 -11.14
C THR A 26 -28.19 -33.79 -10.23
N PHE A 27 -28.75 -34.07 -9.05
CA PHE A 27 -28.97 -33.04 -8.02
C PHE A 27 -27.65 -32.48 -7.48
N GLU A 28 -26.68 -33.35 -7.18
CA GLU A 28 -25.35 -32.95 -6.71
C GLU A 28 -24.55 -32.23 -7.79
N SER A 29 -24.57 -32.68 -9.04
CA SER A 29 -23.86 -32.01 -10.14
C SER A 29 -24.47 -30.65 -10.51
N GLY A 30 -25.79 -30.51 -10.45
CA GLY A 30 -26.48 -29.23 -10.61
C GLY A 30 -26.18 -28.26 -9.47
N TRP A 31 -26.14 -28.75 -8.23
CA TRP A 31 -25.77 -27.97 -7.05
C TRP A 31 -24.31 -27.51 -7.11
N ILE A 32 -23.37 -28.42 -7.39
CA ILE A 32 -21.94 -28.10 -7.52
C ILE A 32 -21.74 -27.08 -8.65
N SER A 33 -22.38 -27.27 -9.80
CA SER A 33 -22.30 -26.32 -10.92
C SER A 33 -22.82 -24.92 -10.52
N ARG A 34 -23.90 -24.86 -9.74
CA ARG A 34 -24.42 -23.60 -9.20
C ARG A 34 -23.44 -22.96 -8.22
N CYS A 35 -22.88 -23.72 -7.27
CA CYS A 35 -21.88 -23.23 -6.32
C CYS A 35 -20.64 -22.69 -7.03
N VAL A 36 -20.12 -23.43 -8.03
CA VAL A 36 -18.99 -22.99 -8.85
C VAL A 36 -19.32 -21.71 -9.60
N LYS A 37 -20.52 -21.59 -10.18
CA LYS A 37 -20.95 -20.38 -10.89
C LYS A 37 -21.05 -19.16 -9.94
N ILE A 38 -21.64 -19.34 -8.76
CA ILE A 38 -21.75 -18.30 -7.74
C ILE A 38 -20.36 -17.86 -7.29
N TYR A 39 -19.51 -18.82 -6.92
CA TYR A 39 -18.14 -18.56 -6.49
C TYR A 39 -17.33 -17.80 -7.55
N LYS A 40 -17.38 -18.26 -8.82
CA LYS A 40 -16.73 -17.57 -9.95
C LYS A 40 -17.24 -16.14 -10.13
N THR A 41 -18.55 -15.91 -9.96
CA THR A 41 -19.14 -14.57 -10.08
C THR A 41 -18.64 -13.64 -8.98
N ILE A 42 -18.66 -14.10 -7.72
CA ILE A 42 -18.25 -13.30 -6.56
C ILE A 42 -16.76 -12.98 -6.63
N ALA A 43 -15.91 -13.97 -6.90
CA ALA A 43 -14.46 -13.76 -6.90
C ALA A 43 -13.92 -13.02 -8.13
N ALA A 44 -14.69 -12.97 -9.22
CA ALA A 44 -14.41 -12.09 -10.35
C ALA A 44 -14.71 -10.61 -10.03
N THR A 45 -15.40 -10.31 -8.93
CA THR A 45 -15.69 -8.93 -8.51
C THR A 45 -14.39 -8.20 -8.19
N PRO A 46 -14.06 -7.13 -8.93
CA PRO A 46 -12.83 -6.41 -8.68
C PRO A 46 -12.96 -5.53 -7.44
N SER A 47 -11.88 -5.44 -6.67
CA SER A 47 -11.76 -4.56 -5.51
C SER A 47 -10.75 -3.45 -5.78
N PRO A 48 -11.06 -2.17 -5.51
CA PRO A 48 -10.07 -1.11 -5.55
C PRO A 48 -8.93 -1.42 -4.58
N SER A 49 -7.69 -1.29 -5.05
CA SER A 49 -6.47 -1.50 -4.25
C SER A 49 -5.62 -0.25 -4.11
N GLY A 50 -5.91 0.80 -4.89
CA GLY A 50 -5.23 2.09 -4.81
C GLY A 50 -5.89 3.13 -5.71
N ALA A 51 -5.62 4.41 -5.41
CA ALA A 51 -6.03 5.52 -6.24
C ALA A 51 -5.00 6.65 -6.20
N LYS A 52 -5.01 7.51 -7.21
CA LYS A 52 -4.24 8.74 -7.26
C LYS A 52 -5.02 9.80 -8.01
N ILE A 53 -5.31 10.92 -7.34
CA ILE A 53 -5.85 12.14 -7.94
C ILE A 53 -4.71 12.84 -8.70
N ILE A 54 -4.86 13.01 -10.01
CA ILE A 54 -3.90 13.61 -10.92
C ILE A 54 -4.41 14.99 -11.35
N PRO A 55 -3.72 16.08 -10.97
CA PRO A 55 -4.18 17.45 -11.24
C PRO A 55 -4.26 17.82 -12.73
N ALA A 56 -3.31 17.33 -13.53
CA ALA A 56 -3.02 17.86 -14.86
C ALA A 56 -3.86 17.25 -16.00
N ALA A 57 -5.11 16.84 -15.76
CA ALA A 57 -5.96 16.37 -16.85
C ALA A 57 -6.41 17.53 -17.76
N CYS A 58 -7.03 18.56 -17.16
CA CYS A 58 -7.29 19.88 -17.77
C CYS A 58 -7.74 20.89 -16.68
N ASP A 59 -7.98 22.14 -17.06
CA ASP A 59 -8.39 23.18 -16.11
C ASP A 59 -9.74 22.89 -15.43
N ASP A 60 -10.68 22.25 -16.13
CA ASP A 60 -12.05 22.00 -15.64
C ASP A 60 -12.30 20.55 -15.18
N ALA A 61 -11.35 19.64 -15.36
CA ALA A 61 -11.50 18.24 -14.99
C ALA A 61 -10.27 17.69 -14.26
N LEU A 62 -10.50 16.66 -13.45
CA LEU A 62 -9.47 15.93 -12.73
C LEU A 62 -9.51 14.47 -13.16
N CYS A 63 -8.32 13.85 -13.25
CA CYS A 63 -8.19 12.43 -13.52
C CYS A 63 -7.91 11.69 -12.22
N ILE A 64 -8.61 10.60 -11.97
CA ILE A 64 -8.31 9.67 -10.89
C ILE A 64 -7.79 8.39 -11.52
N HIS A 65 -6.49 8.15 -11.38
CA HIS A 65 -5.89 6.86 -11.71
C HIS A 65 -6.18 5.88 -10.60
N THR A 66 -6.68 4.69 -10.93
CA THR A 66 -7.09 3.70 -9.94
C THR A 66 -6.51 2.33 -10.25
N LEU A 67 -6.18 1.60 -9.19
CA LEU A 67 -5.68 0.25 -9.24
C LEU A 67 -6.73 -0.68 -8.67
N TRP A 68 -6.86 -1.85 -9.27
CA TRP A 68 -7.85 -2.84 -8.93
C TRP A 68 -7.20 -4.21 -8.91
N SER A 69 -7.80 -5.10 -8.12
CA SER A 69 -7.45 -6.52 -8.15
C SER A 69 -8.68 -7.40 -8.18
N SER A 70 -8.60 -8.51 -8.90
CA SER A 70 -9.62 -9.56 -8.93
C SER A 70 -8.94 -10.92 -8.95
N GLN A 71 -9.63 -11.97 -8.52
CA GLN A 71 -9.06 -13.32 -8.59
C GLN A 71 -9.16 -13.85 -10.03
N ASP A 72 -8.04 -14.27 -10.59
CA ASP A 72 -8.01 -15.10 -11.80
C ASP A 72 -8.07 -16.58 -11.39
N PHE A 73 -8.97 -17.32 -12.03
CA PHE A 73 -9.17 -18.74 -11.76
C PHE A 73 -8.45 -19.67 -12.73
N VAL A 74 -8.10 -19.17 -13.91
CA VAL A 74 -7.33 -19.93 -14.89
C VAL A 74 -5.87 -19.97 -14.43
N GLU A 75 -5.33 -18.81 -14.03
CA GLU A 75 -3.93 -18.71 -13.56
C GLU A 75 -3.79 -18.97 -12.05
N PHE A 76 -4.90 -18.98 -11.30
CA PHE A 76 -4.93 -19.09 -9.84
C PHE A 76 -4.11 -18.00 -9.14
N GLN A 77 -4.08 -16.80 -9.72
CA GLN A 77 -3.35 -15.63 -9.24
C GLN A 77 -4.25 -14.40 -9.17
N LYS A 78 -3.84 -13.38 -8.42
CA LYS A 78 -4.54 -12.09 -8.43
C LYS A 78 -4.18 -11.35 -9.71
N ASN A 79 -5.18 -11.10 -10.55
CA ASN A 79 -5.04 -10.16 -11.64
C ASN A 79 -5.00 -8.73 -11.08
N LYS A 80 -4.08 -7.89 -11.56
CA LYS A 80 -3.95 -6.48 -11.21
C LYS A 80 -4.14 -5.65 -12.47
N PHE A 81 -5.06 -4.72 -12.43
CA PHE A 81 -5.33 -3.83 -13.56
C PHE A 81 -5.56 -2.40 -13.07
N SER A 82 -5.43 -1.45 -13.97
CA SER A 82 -5.71 -0.04 -13.73
C SER A 82 -6.91 0.44 -14.54
N ARG A 83 -7.58 1.47 -14.04
CA ARG A 83 -8.63 2.21 -14.72
C ARG A 83 -8.52 3.69 -14.36
N ASP A 84 -8.81 4.55 -15.32
CA ASP A 84 -8.79 6.00 -15.10
C ASP A 84 -10.20 6.55 -15.16
N PHE A 85 -10.51 7.51 -14.30
CA PHE A 85 -11.79 8.21 -14.30
C PHE A 85 -11.55 9.70 -14.48
N VAL A 86 -12.29 10.31 -15.40
CA VAL A 86 -12.26 11.77 -15.60
C VAL A 86 -13.49 12.36 -14.95
N ILE A 87 -13.29 13.31 -14.04
CA ILE A 87 -14.34 13.94 -13.23
C ILE A 87 -14.31 15.44 -13.47
N GLU A 88 -15.48 16.06 -13.65
CA GLU A 88 -15.63 17.51 -13.77
C GLU A 88 -15.44 18.18 -12.40
N LYS A 89 -14.61 19.22 -12.31
CA LYS A 89 -14.27 19.88 -11.03
C LYS A 89 -15.46 20.57 -10.36
N GLU A 90 -16.34 21.20 -11.15
CA GLU A 90 -17.45 22.00 -10.60
C GLU A 90 -18.63 21.12 -10.17
N SER A 91 -19.08 20.22 -11.04
CA SER A 91 -20.25 19.39 -10.77
C SER A 91 -19.92 18.09 -10.05
N PHE A 92 -18.64 17.71 -10.01
CA PHE A 92 -18.18 16.42 -9.50
C PHE A 92 -18.80 15.22 -10.24
N LYS A 93 -19.21 15.42 -11.50
CA LYS A 93 -19.75 14.35 -12.33
C LYS A 93 -18.62 13.56 -12.99
N VAL A 94 -18.75 12.24 -13.00
CA VAL A 94 -17.90 11.37 -13.83
C VAL A 94 -18.22 11.62 -15.30
N LEU A 95 -17.26 12.20 -16.02
CA LEU A 95 -17.34 12.50 -17.45
C LEU A 95 -16.97 11.27 -18.30
N SER A 96 -15.97 10.52 -17.84
CA SER A 96 -15.46 9.34 -18.54
C SER A 96 -14.93 8.30 -17.57
N SER A 97 -15.02 7.04 -17.96
CA SER A 97 -14.52 5.88 -17.22
C SER A 97 -13.73 4.98 -18.17
N GLY A 98 -12.47 4.77 -17.86
CA GLY A 98 -11.50 4.04 -18.66
C GLY A 98 -11.75 2.52 -18.71
N ILE A 99 -11.25 1.91 -19.77
CA ILE A 99 -11.25 0.45 -19.94
C ILE A 99 -10.11 -0.14 -19.06
N PRO A 100 -10.30 -1.32 -18.44
CA PRO A 100 -9.25 -1.98 -17.68
C PRO A 100 -7.99 -2.19 -18.51
N SER A 101 -6.85 -1.81 -17.93
CA SER A 101 -5.53 -2.03 -18.51
C SER A 101 -4.70 -2.89 -17.58
N ASP A 102 -4.17 -4.01 -18.08
CA ASP A 102 -3.32 -4.92 -17.30
C ASP A 102 -2.10 -4.17 -16.73
N VAL A 103 -1.80 -4.41 -15.46
CA VAL A 103 -0.59 -3.90 -14.79
C VAL A 103 0.12 -5.01 -14.03
N GLY A 104 -0.06 -6.28 -14.43
CA GLY A 104 0.50 -7.44 -13.73
C GLY A 104 2.04 -7.45 -13.70
N SER A 105 2.68 -6.84 -14.69
CA SER A 105 4.14 -6.68 -14.77
C SER A 105 4.68 -5.44 -14.04
N VAL A 106 3.82 -4.55 -13.55
CA VAL A 106 4.24 -3.32 -12.87
C VAL A 106 4.54 -3.63 -11.41
N LEU A 107 5.81 -3.48 -11.01
CA LEU A 107 6.27 -3.64 -9.64
C LEU A 107 5.98 -2.38 -8.82
N LEU A 108 6.42 -1.23 -9.33
CA LEU A 108 6.27 0.08 -8.71
C LEU A 108 5.84 1.12 -9.74
N HIS A 109 5.07 2.11 -9.31
CA HIS A 109 4.83 3.30 -10.12
C HIS A 109 4.56 4.50 -9.22
N GLY A 110 4.78 5.68 -9.79
CA GLY A 110 4.54 6.95 -9.12
C GLY A 110 4.30 8.06 -10.13
N PHE A 111 3.46 9.00 -9.76
CA PHE A 111 3.24 10.23 -10.53
C PHE A 111 4.07 11.36 -9.93
N SER A 112 4.66 12.15 -10.82
CA SER A 112 5.35 13.40 -10.47
C SER A 112 4.41 14.40 -9.80
N LYS A 113 4.97 15.42 -9.11
CA LYS A 113 4.15 16.41 -8.38
C LYS A 113 3.22 17.19 -9.30
N SER A 114 3.64 17.52 -10.53
CA SER A 114 2.75 18.17 -11.52
C SER A 114 1.71 17.21 -12.10
N GLY A 115 1.87 15.90 -11.93
CA GLY A 115 1.00 14.87 -12.51
C GLY A 115 1.23 14.64 -14.00
N ARG A 116 2.17 15.34 -14.64
CA ARG A 116 2.46 15.20 -16.09
C ARG A 116 3.32 13.98 -16.41
N LYS A 117 4.26 13.66 -15.53
CA LYS A 117 5.15 12.51 -15.65
C LYS A 117 4.72 11.34 -14.77
N ARG A 118 4.95 10.12 -15.26
CA ARG A 118 4.75 8.86 -14.55
C ARG A 118 6.02 8.01 -14.66
N ALA A 119 6.50 7.52 -13.53
CA ALA A 119 7.59 6.54 -13.46
C ALA A 119 6.98 5.17 -13.23
N VAL A 120 7.45 4.15 -13.96
CA VAL A 120 6.95 2.78 -13.88
C VAL A 120 8.13 1.82 -13.87
N LEU A 121 8.28 1.08 -12.78
CA LEU A 121 9.20 -0.05 -12.69
C LEU A 121 8.45 -1.32 -13.09
N THR A 122 8.96 -2.03 -14.10
CA THR A 122 8.34 -3.24 -14.65
C THR A 122 9.29 -4.42 -14.58
N ASP A 123 8.75 -5.60 -14.28
CA ASP A 123 9.43 -6.88 -14.50
C ASP A 123 9.01 -7.41 -15.88
N LYS A 124 9.97 -7.62 -16.76
CA LYS A 124 9.69 -8.33 -18.01
C LYS A 124 9.85 -9.82 -17.74
N LYS A 125 8.79 -10.59 -18.02
CA LYS A 125 8.79 -12.06 -18.05
C LYS A 125 9.82 -12.56 -19.06
N SER A 126 11.09 -12.56 -18.67
CA SER A 126 12.23 -13.14 -19.36
C SER A 126 12.83 -14.23 -18.46
N PRO A 127 13.58 -15.19 -19.02
CA PRO A 127 14.26 -16.21 -18.23
C PRO A 127 15.20 -15.63 -17.16
N GLU A 128 15.68 -14.39 -17.37
CA GLU A 128 16.66 -13.70 -16.53
C GLU A 128 16.05 -12.67 -15.57
N LYS A 129 14.71 -12.53 -15.49
CA LYS A 129 13.99 -11.53 -14.65
C LYS A 129 14.62 -10.13 -14.70
N LYS A 130 14.51 -9.47 -15.86
CA LYS A 130 15.05 -8.11 -16.04
C LYS A 130 14.02 -7.05 -15.63
N THR A 131 14.48 -6.08 -14.84
CA THR A 131 13.68 -4.95 -14.34
C THR A 131 14.03 -3.67 -15.09
N TYR A 132 13.00 -2.96 -15.56
CA TYR A 132 13.13 -1.72 -16.31
C TYR A 132 12.37 -0.59 -15.65
N LEU A 133 13.03 0.54 -15.45
CA LEU A 133 12.40 1.78 -15.01
C LEU A 133 12.12 2.67 -16.22
N GLU A 134 10.86 2.96 -16.46
CA GLU A 134 10.40 3.79 -17.58
C GLU A 134 9.83 5.12 -17.07
N ILE A 135 10.22 6.22 -17.72
CA ILE A 135 9.69 7.56 -17.46
C ILE A 135 8.82 7.98 -18.62
N TRP A 136 7.54 8.24 -18.33
CA TRP A 136 6.51 8.60 -19.30
C TRP A 136 6.05 10.04 -19.07
N ASN A 137 5.82 10.79 -20.15
CA ASN A 137 5.20 12.10 -20.16
C ASN A 137 4.13 12.13 -21.26
N GLY A 138 2.86 12.15 -20.87
CA GLY A 138 1.75 11.89 -21.78
C GLY A 138 1.92 10.56 -22.52
N SER A 139 1.93 10.59 -23.85
CA SER A 139 2.11 9.41 -24.71
C SER A 139 3.57 9.09 -25.05
N LYS A 140 4.54 9.85 -24.51
CA LYS A 140 5.95 9.69 -24.83
C LYS A 140 6.70 9.01 -23.68
N LYS A 141 7.48 7.97 -24.00
CA LYS A 141 8.51 7.44 -23.11
C LYS A 141 9.75 8.35 -23.22
N GLU A 142 9.99 9.18 -22.22
CA GLU A 142 11.10 10.14 -22.19
C GLU A 142 12.43 9.49 -21.83
N ALA A 143 12.42 8.50 -20.94
CA ALA A 143 13.61 7.76 -20.53
C ALA A 143 13.27 6.30 -20.19
N ALA A 144 14.26 5.43 -20.30
CA ALA A 144 14.20 4.05 -19.85
C ALA A 144 15.57 3.60 -19.34
N PHE A 145 15.59 2.89 -18.22
CA PHE A 145 16.80 2.38 -17.60
C PHE A 145 16.68 0.89 -17.33
N ASP A 146 17.71 0.13 -17.69
CA ASP A 146 17.85 -1.25 -17.20
C ASP A 146 18.35 -1.16 -15.74
N MET A 147 17.51 -1.62 -14.81
CA MET A 147 17.80 -1.56 -13.38
C MET A 147 18.47 -2.85 -12.88
N SER A 148 18.46 -3.92 -13.67
CA SER A 148 19.03 -5.22 -13.29
C SER A 148 20.55 -5.27 -13.46
N GLU A 149 21.12 -4.42 -14.31
CA GLU A 149 22.57 -4.40 -14.60
C GLU A 149 23.32 -3.29 -13.84
N ARG A 150 22.66 -2.64 -12.88
CA ARG A 150 23.26 -1.57 -12.08
C ARG A 150 24.40 -2.10 -11.20
N LYS A 151 25.50 -1.37 -11.14
CA LYS A 151 26.67 -1.72 -10.33
C LYS A 151 26.63 -1.08 -8.94
N GLU A 152 25.73 -0.14 -8.72
CA GLU A 152 25.64 0.70 -7.54
C GLU A 152 24.84 0.03 -6.41
N HIS A 153 23.83 -0.78 -6.74
CA HIS A 153 22.96 -1.48 -5.79
C HIS A 153 22.50 -2.83 -6.37
N GLY A 154 21.87 -3.67 -5.55
CA GLY A 154 21.21 -4.91 -5.95
C GLY A 154 19.77 -4.70 -6.44
N ASN A 155 18.89 -5.67 -6.23
CA ASN A 155 17.50 -5.58 -6.70
C ASN A 155 16.73 -4.45 -6.00
N ILE A 156 15.84 -3.77 -6.73
CA ILE A 156 14.95 -2.75 -6.18
C ILE A 156 13.89 -3.42 -5.31
N THR A 157 13.63 -2.86 -4.12
CA THR A 157 12.63 -3.37 -3.19
C THR A 157 11.23 -2.82 -3.52
N ASP A 158 10.29 -3.71 -3.85
CA ASP A 158 8.94 -3.37 -4.29
C ASP A 158 7.84 -3.58 -3.23
N ASN A 159 8.19 -4.21 -2.10
CA ASN A 159 7.27 -4.55 -1.02
C ASN A 159 7.53 -3.75 0.26
N ASP A 160 6.45 -3.45 0.98
CA ASP A 160 6.55 -2.92 2.34
C ASP A 160 7.29 -3.93 3.25
N PRO A 161 7.90 -3.50 4.36
CA PRO A 161 7.97 -2.13 4.86
C PRO A 161 9.09 -1.30 4.22
N PHE A 162 9.97 -1.89 3.41
CA PHE A 162 11.17 -1.21 2.90
C PHE A 162 10.91 -0.35 1.67
N LYS A 163 9.84 -0.66 0.92
CA LYS A 163 9.42 0.07 -0.28
C LYS A 163 9.54 1.59 -0.16
N CYS A 164 10.17 2.17 -1.18
CA CYS A 164 10.19 3.60 -1.46
C CYS A 164 10.23 3.81 -2.98
N PHE A 165 9.43 4.75 -3.49
CA PHE A 165 9.44 5.14 -4.89
C PHE A 165 8.83 6.55 -5.05
N GLU A 166 9.66 7.58 -4.93
CA GLU A 166 9.21 8.97 -4.76
C GLU A 166 9.91 9.93 -5.74
N TRP A 167 9.11 10.76 -6.39
CA TRP A 167 9.59 11.84 -7.26
C TRP A 167 10.11 13.02 -6.43
N SER A 168 11.23 13.60 -6.84
CA SER A 168 11.64 14.93 -6.38
C SER A 168 10.63 16.00 -6.81
N SER A 169 10.65 17.14 -6.12
CA SER A 169 9.78 18.28 -6.42
C SER A 169 10.02 18.89 -7.80
N ASP A 170 11.27 18.86 -8.27
CA ASP A 170 11.68 19.36 -9.59
C ASP A 170 11.49 18.33 -10.73
N GLU A 171 11.01 17.13 -10.41
CA GLU A 171 10.77 16.03 -11.34
C GLU A 171 12.00 15.55 -12.12
N LYS A 172 13.20 15.76 -11.55
CA LYS A 172 14.48 15.31 -12.13
C LYS A 172 15.03 14.05 -11.49
N PHE A 173 14.58 13.71 -10.28
CA PHE A 173 15.12 12.59 -9.52
C PHE A 173 14.03 11.62 -9.06
N ILE A 174 14.40 10.33 -8.97
CA ILE A 174 13.59 9.28 -8.34
C ILE A 174 14.36 8.75 -7.14
N LEU A 175 13.74 8.83 -5.95
CA LEU A 175 14.20 8.20 -4.72
C LEU A 175 13.56 6.81 -4.60
N TYR A 176 14.37 5.78 -4.37
CA TYR A 176 13.89 4.41 -4.19
C TYR A 176 14.77 3.61 -3.23
N THR A 177 14.25 2.47 -2.79
CA THR A 177 14.97 1.52 -1.93
C THR A 177 15.43 0.32 -2.75
N ALA A 178 16.64 -0.16 -2.51
CA ALA A 178 17.19 -1.34 -3.17
C ALA A 178 18.06 -2.15 -2.21
N GLU A 179 18.40 -3.37 -2.57
CA GLU A 179 19.37 -4.17 -1.84
C GLU A 179 20.76 -3.53 -1.91
N GLU A 180 21.48 -3.57 -0.79
CA GLU A 180 22.87 -3.19 -0.72
C GLU A 180 23.68 -4.17 -1.56
N LYS A 181 24.54 -3.62 -2.41
CA LYS A 181 25.41 -4.46 -3.21
C LYS A 181 26.44 -5.13 -2.31
N GLN A 182 26.39 -6.45 -2.30
CA GLN A 182 27.33 -7.26 -1.57
C GLN A 182 28.61 -7.50 -2.39
N PRO A 183 29.78 -7.58 -1.74
CA PRO A 183 31.00 -7.98 -2.41
C PRO A 183 30.82 -9.34 -3.09
N LYS A 184 31.44 -9.48 -4.27
CA LYS A 184 31.38 -10.73 -5.02
C LYS A 184 32.09 -11.84 -4.23
N SER A 185 31.38 -12.89 -3.88
CA SER A 185 31.94 -14.05 -3.18
C SER A 185 32.24 -15.19 -4.15
N VAL A 186 33.34 -15.92 -3.92
CA VAL A 186 33.75 -17.08 -4.73
C VAL A 186 34.25 -18.22 -3.84
N SER A 187 34.28 -19.45 -4.37
CA SER A 187 34.94 -20.57 -3.71
C SER A 187 36.36 -20.23 -3.30
N TYR A 188 36.82 -20.80 -2.19
CA TYR A 188 38.20 -20.65 -1.70
C TYR A 188 39.24 -21.03 -2.78
N PHE A 189 38.89 -21.98 -3.65
CA PHE A 189 39.77 -22.51 -4.71
C PHE A 189 39.61 -21.80 -6.06
N ALA A 190 38.76 -20.79 -6.16
CA ALA A 190 38.56 -20.07 -7.42
C ALA A 190 39.82 -19.28 -7.81
N ASP A 191 40.23 -19.43 -9.08
CA ASP A 191 41.29 -18.63 -9.66
C ASP A 191 40.78 -17.22 -9.96
N THR A 192 41.29 -16.24 -9.20
CA THR A 192 40.92 -14.83 -9.31
C THR A 192 42.02 -14.00 -9.98
N SER A 193 43.07 -14.64 -10.53
CA SER A 193 44.22 -13.98 -11.16
C SER A 193 43.85 -13.12 -12.38
N GLN A 194 42.68 -13.35 -12.98
CA GLN A 194 42.15 -12.60 -14.12
C GLN A 194 41.04 -11.60 -13.77
N ALA A 195 40.81 -11.29 -12.47
CA ALA A 195 39.87 -10.25 -12.09
C ALA A 195 40.39 -8.89 -12.59
N LYS A 196 39.78 -8.39 -13.68
CA LYS A 196 40.23 -7.18 -14.40
C LYS A 196 39.79 -5.87 -13.75
N ASP A 197 38.91 -5.91 -12.75
CA ASP A 197 38.39 -4.73 -12.06
C ASP A 197 39.01 -4.65 -10.65
N GLU A 198 39.88 -3.66 -10.41
CA GLU A 198 40.53 -3.37 -9.12
C GLU A 198 39.52 -3.00 -8.00
N THR A 199 38.22 -2.96 -8.29
CA THR A 199 37.14 -2.57 -7.35
C THR A 199 36.33 -3.74 -6.77
N ASP A 200 36.48 -4.97 -7.28
CA ASP A 200 35.78 -6.11 -6.67
C ASP A 200 36.66 -6.63 -5.51
N ASN A 201 36.32 -6.23 -4.28
CA ASN A 201 36.78 -6.91 -3.05
C ASN A 201 36.22 -8.35 -3.05
N ILE A 202 36.80 -9.23 -3.85
CA ILE A 202 36.32 -10.61 -4.01
C ILE A 202 36.55 -11.36 -2.69
N MET A 203 35.46 -11.77 -2.04
CA MET A 203 35.52 -12.54 -0.80
C MET A 203 35.66 -14.03 -1.12
N LYS A 204 36.86 -14.57 -0.90
CA LYS A 204 37.14 -16.01 -1.10
C LYS A 204 36.63 -16.84 0.07
N GLY A 205 36.00 -17.97 -0.24
CA GLY A 205 35.47 -18.91 0.74
C GLY A 205 34.07 -18.54 1.26
N GLU A 206 33.49 -17.43 0.79
CA GLU A 206 32.17 -16.95 1.26
C GLU A 206 31.02 -17.29 0.31
N GLU A 207 31.27 -18.06 -0.76
CA GLU A 207 30.26 -18.39 -1.80
C GLU A 207 28.95 -18.96 -1.22
N TYR A 208 29.05 -19.72 -0.13
CA TYR A 208 27.92 -20.39 0.51
C TYR A 208 27.63 -19.85 1.92
N VAL A 209 28.15 -18.67 2.27
CA VAL A 209 27.83 -18.02 3.55
C VAL A 209 26.36 -17.67 3.54
N TYR A 210 25.62 -18.25 4.49
CA TYR A 210 24.22 -17.93 4.67
C TYR A 210 24.07 -16.47 5.12
N ARG A 211 23.21 -15.74 4.41
CA ARG A 211 22.79 -14.39 4.77
C ARG A 211 21.32 -14.45 5.14
N GLU A 212 21.00 -14.11 6.38
CA GLU A 212 19.61 -14.08 6.85
C GLU A 212 18.82 -13.07 6.02
N GLU A 213 17.63 -13.44 5.56
CA GLU A 213 16.69 -12.54 4.89
C GLU A 213 15.57 -12.13 5.87
N TRP A 214 14.82 -11.09 5.54
CA TRP A 214 13.68 -10.65 6.36
C TRP A 214 12.46 -11.60 6.32
N GLY A 215 12.46 -12.58 5.41
CA GLY A 215 11.44 -13.62 5.30
C GLY A 215 10.05 -13.09 4.91
N GLU A 216 9.02 -13.93 5.07
CA GLU A 216 7.60 -13.61 4.78
C GLU A 216 7.37 -12.98 3.39
N ALA A 217 7.01 -11.69 3.34
CA ALA A 217 6.79 -10.93 2.11
C ALA A 217 8.03 -10.13 1.68
N CYS A 218 9.16 -10.30 2.36
CA CYS A 218 10.44 -9.62 2.16
C CYS A 218 11.55 -10.63 1.78
N VAL A 219 11.19 -11.69 1.05
CA VAL A 219 12.13 -12.70 0.54
C VAL A 219 13.14 -12.05 -0.39
N GLY A 220 14.41 -12.40 -0.22
CA GLY A 220 15.54 -11.81 -0.94
C GLY A 220 16.01 -10.46 -0.39
N SER A 221 15.33 -9.90 0.63
CA SER A 221 15.81 -8.71 1.32
C SER A 221 16.73 -9.04 2.48
N HIS A 222 17.98 -8.61 2.35
CA HIS A 222 19.03 -8.80 3.34
C HIS A 222 19.42 -7.46 3.95
N TYR A 223 19.90 -6.54 3.12
CA TYR A 223 20.38 -5.23 3.56
C TYR A 223 19.82 -4.23 2.58
N THR A 224 19.05 -3.24 3.04
CA THR A 224 18.44 -2.27 2.13
C THR A 224 19.14 -0.93 2.24
N VAL A 225 19.38 -0.29 1.09
CA VAL A 225 19.95 1.05 0.95
C VAL A 225 18.97 1.96 0.23
N LEU A 226 19.20 3.28 0.34
CA LEU A 226 18.43 4.30 -0.35
C LEU A 226 19.22 4.82 -1.55
N CYS A 227 18.55 4.91 -2.69
CA CYS A 227 19.15 5.30 -3.96
C CYS A 227 18.40 6.49 -4.55
N ILE A 228 19.14 7.42 -5.15
CA ILE A 228 18.60 8.54 -5.93
C ILE A 228 19.08 8.35 -7.38
N LEU A 229 18.14 8.21 -8.31
CA LEU A 229 18.42 8.22 -9.75
C LEU A 229 18.16 9.61 -10.32
N GLU A 230 19.15 10.19 -10.98
CA GLU A 230 18.99 11.37 -11.84
C GLU A 230 18.49 10.94 -13.21
N ILE A 231 17.32 11.46 -13.62
CA ILE A 231 16.64 11.01 -14.85
C ILE A 231 17.36 11.46 -16.11
N GLU A 232 18.02 12.63 -16.11
CA GLU A 232 18.67 13.16 -17.31
C GLU A 232 19.95 12.39 -17.66
N THR A 233 20.79 12.12 -16.65
CA THR A 233 22.10 11.48 -16.82
C THR A 233 22.04 9.97 -16.65
N GLY A 234 21.01 9.45 -15.97
CA GLY A 234 20.90 8.05 -15.58
C GLY A 234 21.85 7.66 -14.45
N VAL A 235 22.52 8.61 -13.80
CA VAL A 235 23.44 8.38 -12.68
C VAL A 235 22.67 8.01 -11.42
N VAL A 236 23.15 7.00 -10.70
CA VAL A 236 22.58 6.56 -9.43
C VAL A 236 23.53 6.93 -8.30
N GLN A 237 23.00 7.60 -7.28
CA GLN A 237 23.68 7.86 -6.02
C GLN A 237 23.08 6.98 -4.92
N VAL A 238 23.90 6.15 -4.28
CA VAL A 238 23.54 5.47 -3.03
C VAL A 238 23.80 6.41 -1.86
N LEU A 239 22.81 6.58 -0.99
CA LEU A 239 22.94 7.43 0.19
C LEU A 239 23.82 6.74 1.25
N PRO A 240 24.72 7.48 1.93
CA PRO A 240 25.67 6.91 2.89
C PRO A 240 25.01 6.58 4.24
N THR A 241 23.97 5.75 4.24
CA THR A 241 23.21 5.37 5.44
C THR A 241 24.01 4.50 6.41
N SER A 242 25.13 3.92 5.96
CA SER A 242 26.11 3.22 6.82
C SER A 242 26.66 4.08 7.96
N LYS A 243 26.56 5.42 7.87
CA LYS A 243 26.89 6.34 8.97
C LYS A 243 26.01 6.16 10.21
N ILE A 244 24.82 5.54 10.10
CA ILE A 244 23.94 5.22 11.24
C ILE A 244 24.47 4.01 12.01
N GLY A 245 24.95 3.01 11.28
CA GLY A 245 25.32 1.69 11.80
C GLY A 245 25.21 0.64 10.69
N SER A 246 25.86 -0.50 10.88
CA SER A 246 25.84 -1.62 9.94
C SER A 246 24.70 -2.61 10.19
N ASP A 247 23.88 -2.39 11.21
CA ASP A 247 22.82 -3.29 11.68
C ASP A 247 21.42 -2.75 11.39
N PHE A 248 21.27 -2.02 10.29
CA PHE A 248 20.02 -1.38 9.91
C PHE A 248 19.64 -1.64 8.45
N SER A 249 18.36 -1.94 8.26
CA SER A 249 17.70 -1.89 6.95
C SER A 249 16.86 -0.63 6.87
N PHE A 250 16.89 0.05 5.72
CA PHE A 250 16.25 1.34 5.48
C PHE A 250 15.08 1.26 4.50
N GLY A 251 14.12 2.18 4.63
CA GLY A 251 12.96 2.24 3.76
C GLY A 251 11.97 3.35 4.10
N GLN A 252 10.82 3.36 3.43
CA GLN A 252 9.79 4.41 3.54
C GLN A 252 10.35 5.83 3.38
N ALA A 253 11.37 5.98 2.56
CA ALA A 253 12.04 7.25 2.39
C ALA A 253 11.15 8.26 1.66
N ARG A 254 11.35 9.55 1.96
CA ARG A 254 10.64 10.69 1.37
C ARG A 254 11.59 11.86 1.22
N TRP A 255 11.39 12.66 0.19
CA TRP A 255 12.02 13.97 0.07
C TRP A 255 11.51 14.90 1.19
N GLY A 256 12.44 15.62 1.82
CA GLY A 256 12.16 16.68 2.77
C GLY A 256 12.05 18.05 2.09
N PRO A 257 12.04 19.15 2.88
CA PRO A 257 11.95 20.50 2.36
C PRO A 257 13.02 20.80 1.31
N ASN A 258 12.60 21.46 0.23
CA ASN A 258 13.42 21.85 -0.93
C ASN A 258 14.18 20.70 -1.62
N ASP A 259 13.82 19.45 -1.34
CA ASP A 259 14.59 18.26 -1.75
C ASP A 259 16.07 18.27 -1.27
N GLU A 260 16.43 19.12 -0.30
CA GLU A 260 17.78 19.21 0.28
C GLU A 260 18.04 18.07 1.29
N THR A 261 16.97 17.44 1.76
CA THR A 261 17.02 16.37 2.76
C THR A 261 16.20 15.18 2.30
N VAL A 262 16.59 13.98 2.74
CA VAL A 262 15.78 12.77 2.62
C VAL A 262 15.48 12.27 4.02
N ILE A 263 14.20 12.07 4.33
CA ILE A 263 13.78 11.41 5.57
C ILE A 263 13.50 9.94 5.30
N PHE A 264 13.75 9.06 6.27
CA PHE A 264 13.56 7.63 6.10
C PHE A 264 13.48 6.90 7.44
N ILE A 265 12.98 5.67 7.40
CA ILE A 265 12.93 4.80 8.57
C ILE A 265 14.09 3.82 8.50
N GLY A 266 14.78 3.62 9.63
CA GLY A 266 15.76 2.54 9.80
C GLY A 266 15.27 1.53 10.82
N TRP A 267 15.22 0.25 10.46
CA TRP A 267 14.87 -0.86 11.34
C TRP A 267 16.12 -1.58 11.81
N LYS A 268 16.22 -1.85 13.12
CA LYS A 268 17.30 -2.67 13.66
C LYS A 268 17.15 -4.12 13.20
N GLU A 269 18.26 -4.70 12.74
CA GLU A 269 18.32 -6.07 12.22
C GLU A 269 18.52 -7.10 13.34
N PHE A 270 19.30 -6.77 14.37
CA PHE A 270 19.63 -7.68 15.46
C PHE A 270 18.67 -7.56 16.66
N PRO A 271 18.48 -8.64 17.45
CA PRO A 271 19.19 -9.93 17.39
C PRO A 271 18.74 -10.92 16.30
N TYR A 272 17.61 -10.69 15.61
CA TYR A 272 17.10 -11.55 14.53
C TYR A 272 16.18 -10.79 13.57
N ARG A 273 16.21 -11.13 12.28
CA ARG A 273 15.45 -10.48 11.19
C ARG A 273 14.06 -11.11 11.03
N LEU A 274 13.28 -11.11 12.11
CA LEU A 274 11.92 -11.66 12.11
C LEU A 274 10.84 -10.59 12.28
N GLY A 275 9.73 -10.78 11.58
CA GLY A 275 8.47 -10.12 11.85
C GLY A 275 8.43 -8.62 11.51
N VAL A 276 9.01 -8.18 10.39
CA VAL A 276 8.93 -6.77 9.96
C VAL A 276 7.70 -6.48 9.10
N TRP A 277 7.25 -7.47 8.32
CA TRP A 277 6.10 -7.35 7.43
C TRP A 277 4.79 -7.20 8.19
N ALA A 278 4.57 -8.07 9.18
CA ALA A 278 3.31 -8.18 9.87
C ALA A 278 3.38 -7.64 11.32
N CYS A 279 4.51 -7.76 12.02
CA CYS A 279 4.65 -7.19 13.37
C CYS A 279 5.06 -5.72 13.35
N ARG A 280 4.23 -4.83 13.91
CA ARG A 280 4.52 -3.40 14.08
C ARG A 280 5.21 -3.11 15.41
N ASN A 281 6.18 -3.95 15.77
CA ASN A 281 6.87 -3.92 17.06
C ASN A 281 8.40 -3.97 16.94
N ARG A 282 8.95 -4.01 15.72
CA ARG A 282 10.38 -3.99 15.48
C ARG A 282 10.94 -2.60 15.74
N ARG A 283 11.95 -2.51 16.62
CA ARG A 283 12.63 -1.25 16.91
C ARG A 283 13.07 -0.58 15.61
N SER A 284 12.65 0.67 15.47
CA SER A 284 12.96 1.50 14.33
C SER A 284 12.96 2.96 14.74
N ALA A 285 13.69 3.76 13.98
CA ALA A 285 13.85 5.19 14.20
C ALA A 285 13.66 5.95 12.89
N LEU A 286 13.26 7.21 13.01
CA LEU A 286 13.11 8.12 11.89
C LEU A 286 14.37 8.96 11.79
N TYR A 287 14.97 8.99 10.60
CA TYR A 287 16.20 9.71 10.32
C TYR A 287 15.99 10.76 9.23
N ALA A 288 16.83 11.79 9.23
CA ALA A 288 16.98 12.73 8.12
C ALA A 288 18.44 12.79 7.70
N ILE A 289 18.71 12.68 6.41
CA ILE A 289 20.03 12.95 5.83
C ILE A 289 19.99 14.23 5.02
N ASN A 290 20.94 15.13 5.26
CA ASN A 290 21.17 16.29 4.40
C ASN A 290 22.01 15.88 3.19
N LEU A 291 21.53 16.19 1.98
CA LEU A 291 22.14 15.69 0.75
C LEU A 291 23.44 16.40 0.37
N GLU A 292 23.72 17.59 0.91
CA GLU A 292 24.95 18.32 0.68
C GLU A 292 26.06 17.89 1.65
N SER A 293 25.83 18.10 2.95
CA SER A 293 26.77 17.74 4.03
C SER A 293 26.92 16.23 4.24
N LYS A 294 25.92 15.45 3.84
CA LYS A 294 25.80 14.00 4.14
C LYS A 294 25.68 13.71 5.63
N ASP A 295 25.30 14.69 6.44
CA ASP A 295 25.05 14.50 7.86
C ASP A 295 23.68 13.84 8.10
N ILE A 296 23.63 12.96 9.11
CA ILE A 296 22.42 12.21 9.46
C ILE A 296 22.00 12.58 10.88
N GLU A 297 20.74 12.95 11.04
CA GLU A 297 20.08 13.26 12.30
C GLU A 297 19.02 12.19 12.61
N CYS A 298 18.99 11.68 13.85
CA CYS A 298 17.87 10.88 14.35
C CYS A 298 16.78 11.83 14.88
N LEU A 299 15.58 11.75 14.30
CA LEU A 299 14.46 12.63 14.62
C LEU A 299 13.58 12.10 15.76
N THR A 300 13.65 10.79 16.02
CA THR A 300 12.90 10.14 17.09
C THR A 300 13.63 10.26 18.44
N PRO A 301 12.90 10.48 19.55
CA PRO A 301 13.52 10.78 20.84
C PRO A 301 13.91 9.55 21.69
N ASP A 302 13.44 8.35 21.34
CA ASP A 302 13.60 7.12 22.14
C ASP A 302 14.05 5.96 21.24
N ASP A 303 14.93 5.11 21.75
CA ASP A 303 15.50 3.94 21.05
C ASP A 303 14.67 2.67 21.22
N ASN A 304 13.67 2.68 22.12
CA ASN A 304 12.80 1.56 22.42
C ASN A 304 11.39 1.71 21.83
N ILE A 305 11.25 2.51 20.77
CA ILE A 305 10.03 2.64 19.99
C ILE A 305 10.18 1.95 18.64
N CYS A 306 9.06 1.88 17.93
CA CYS A 306 9.04 1.55 16.52
C CYS A 306 8.12 2.55 15.79
N VAL A 307 8.66 3.12 14.73
CA VAL A 307 8.02 4.16 13.93
C VAL A 307 7.84 3.72 12.48
N ARG A 308 6.83 4.30 11.82
CA ARG A 308 6.52 4.07 10.40
C ARG A 308 5.66 5.19 9.82
N SER A 309 5.43 5.14 8.52
CA SER A 309 4.55 6.05 7.78
C SER A 309 4.87 7.54 7.95
N PRO A 310 6.11 7.99 7.71
CA PRO A 310 6.41 9.42 7.69
C PRO A 310 5.63 10.13 6.56
N ARG A 311 4.89 11.19 6.88
CA ARG A 311 4.13 12.02 5.92
C ARG A 311 4.32 13.50 6.22
N PHE A 312 4.87 14.24 5.28
CA PHE A 312 4.95 15.70 5.39
C PHE A 312 3.61 16.36 5.07
N SER A 313 3.32 17.46 5.77
CA SER A 313 2.30 18.43 5.39
C SER A 313 2.59 19.01 4.00
N PRO A 314 1.58 19.55 3.28
CA PRO A 314 1.78 20.09 1.94
C PRO A 314 2.84 21.20 1.86
N ASN A 315 2.96 22.00 2.92
CA ASN A 315 3.96 23.07 3.06
C ASN A 315 5.31 22.60 3.63
N LEU A 316 5.47 21.29 3.89
CA LEU A 316 6.68 20.63 4.38
C LEU A 316 7.23 21.17 5.73
N ASP A 317 6.41 21.86 6.54
CA ASP A 317 6.83 22.36 7.86
C ASP A 317 6.55 21.37 9.01
N THR A 318 5.71 20.38 8.76
CA THR A 318 5.21 19.45 9.75
C THR A 318 5.33 18.03 9.21
N LEU A 319 6.00 17.16 9.95
CA LEU A 319 6.11 15.76 9.64
C LEU A 319 5.30 14.94 10.64
N ILE A 320 4.38 14.11 10.17
CA ILE A 320 3.69 13.14 11.03
C ILE A 320 4.22 11.73 10.80
N TYR A 321 4.11 10.89 11.81
CA TYR A 321 4.43 9.47 11.73
C TYR A 321 3.64 8.68 12.77
N LEU A 322 3.54 7.37 12.54
CA LEU A 322 2.95 6.44 13.51
C LEU A 322 4.04 5.91 14.43
N GLU A 323 3.75 5.87 15.72
CA GLU A 323 4.66 5.37 16.76
C GLU A 323 3.97 4.29 17.60
N ASN A 324 4.71 3.23 17.89
CA ASN A 324 4.34 2.19 18.83
C ASN A 324 5.53 1.94 19.76
N LEU A 325 5.29 1.37 20.93
CA LEU A 325 6.39 0.84 21.75
C LEU A 325 7.13 -0.28 20.99
N GLY A 326 8.43 -0.42 21.18
CA GLY A 326 9.18 -1.57 20.69
C GLY A 326 8.74 -2.86 21.41
N GLY A 327 8.77 -3.99 20.70
CA GLY A 327 8.37 -5.29 21.22
C GLY A 327 6.87 -5.44 21.54
N GLY A 328 6.52 -6.50 22.26
CA GLY A 328 5.12 -6.82 22.60
C GLY A 328 4.33 -7.41 21.42
N PRO A 329 2.98 -7.31 21.42
CA PRO A 329 2.14 -8.01 20.45
C PRO A 329 2.27 -7.46 19.03
N HIS A 330 1.92 -8.30 18.06
CA HIS A 330 2.10 -8.13 16.62
C HIS A 330 1.42 -6.86 16.05
N PHE A 331 0.17 -6.61 16.43
CA PHE A 331 -0.62 -5.49 15.92
C PHE A 331 -1.32 -4.77 17.08
N LYS A 332 -0.80 -3.61 17.47
CA LYS A 332 -1.28 -2.82 18.61
C LYS A 332 -1.61 -1.39 18.17
N GLY A 333 -2.45 -0.73 18.96
CA GLY A 333 -2.82 0.66 18.73
C GLY A 333 -1.57 1.53 18.65
N ALA A 334 -1.54 2.47 17.72
CA ALA A 334 -0.44 3.39 17.48
C ALA A 334 -0.76 4.80 18.00
N LYS A 335 0.28 5.55 18.36
CA LYS A 335 0.23 7.01 18.51
C LYS A 335 0.39 7.67 17.15
N LEU A 336 -0.30 8.79 16.95
CA LEU A 336 0.04 9.73 15.89
C LEU A 336 0.96 10.80 16.46
N ARG A 337 2.18 10.85 15.96
CA ARG A 337 3.21 11.81 16.38
C ARG A 337 3.36 12.90 15.34
N LYS A 338 3.75 14.08 15.80
CA LYS A 338 4.07 15.24 15.00
C LYS A 338 5.49 15.70 15.33
N TYR A 339 6.25 16.01 14.29
CA TYR A 339 7.56 16.63 14.35
C TYR A 339 7.48 17.97 13.62
N ASP A 340 7.72 19.06 14.35
CA ASP A 340 7.77 20.40 13.78
C ASP A 340 9.16 20.64 13.18
N TRP A 341 9.21 20.87 11.87
CA TRP A 341 10.47 20.92 11.13
C TRP A 341 11.35 22.13 11.47
N LYS A 342 10.73 23.24 11.88
CA LYS A 342 11.43 24.49 12.22
C LYS A 342 12.00 24.45 13.63
N THR A 343 11.17 24.05 14.59
CA THR A 343 11.53 24.00 16.02
C THR A 343 12.21 22.70 16.42
N LYS A 344 12.18 21.68 15.55
CA LYS A 344 12.78 20.35 15.75
C LYS A 344 12.17 19.60 16.95
N LYS A 345 10.89 19.87 17.26
CA LYS A 345 10.19 19.31 18.43
C LYS A 345 9.22 18.21 18.03
N ASN A 346 9.22 17.13 18.82
CA ASN A 346 8.23 16.06 18.76
C ASN A 346 7.06 16.32 19.72
N SER A 347 5.83 16.04 19.29
CA SER A 347 4.62 16.07 20.12
C SER A 347 3.66 14.93 19.75
N THR A 348 2.76 14.57 20.68
CA THR A 348 1.65 13.64 20.40
C THR A 348 0.47 14.41 19.86
N VAL A 349 -0.11 13.97 18.74
CA VAL A 349 -1.40 14.46 18.23
C VAL A 349 -2.53 13.55 18.73
N VAL A 350 -2.34 12.23 18.60
CA VAL A 350 -3.28 11.22 19.10
C VAL A 350 -2.49 10.22 19.94
N ASP A 351 -2.88 10.06 21.20
CA ASP A 351 -2.24 9.10 22.11
C ASP A 351 -2.86 7.70 21.99
N LEU A 352 -2.25 6.73 22.66
CA LEU A 352 -2.78 5.37 22.75
C LEU A 352 -4.12 5.37 23.47
N VAL A 353 -5.06 4.62 22.90
CA VAL A 353 -6.31 4.27 23.56
C VAL A 353 -6.11 2.93 24.23
N GLU A 354 -6.13 2.91 25.57
CA GLU A 354 -5.93 1.67 26.33
C GLU A 354 -7.18 0.77 26.30
N ASN A 355 -8.36 1.37 26.45
CA ASN A 355 -9.62 0.66 26.51
C ASN A 355 -10.71 1.42 25.77
N ALA A 356 -11.37 0.72 24.86
CA ALA A 356 -12.64 1.13 24.28
C ALA A 356 -13.60 -0.06 24.41
N THR A 357 -14.78 0.17 24.97
CA THR A 357 -15.86 -0.79 25.25
C THR A 357 -17.10 -0.65 24.36
N GLY A 358 -17.37 0.55 23.80
CA GLY A 358 -18.52 0.81 22.93
C GLY A 358 -18.15 1.37 21.55
N ASP A 359 -18.89 2.38 21.10
CA ASP A 359 -18.70 3.07 19.82
C ASP A 359 -17.76 4.27 19.90
N GLU A 360 -17.05 4.46 21.01
CA GLU A 360 -15.96 5.42 21.12
C GLU A 360 -14.75 5.07 20.24
N PHE A 361 -13.88 6.05 20.03
CA PHE A 361 -12.65 5.89 19.26
C PHE A 361 -11.78 4.76 19.85
N PRO A 362 -11.54 3.66 19.12
CA PRO A 362 -10.81 2.52 19.66
C PRO A 362 -9.29 2.73 19.66
N GLY A 363 -8.79 3.74 18.96
CA GLY A 363 -7.36 3.94 18.71
C GLY A 363 -6.99 3.78 17.22
N ILE A 364 -5.72 3.98 16.93
CA ILE A 364 -5.18 3.88 15.57
C ILE A 364 -4.67 2.46 15.33
N TYR A 365 -5.43 1.70 14.55
CA TYR A 365 -5.11 0.34 14.11
C TYR A 365 -5.02 0.34 12.59
N VAL A 366 -3.85 0.71 12.08
CA VAL A 366 -3.56 0.77 10.65
C VAL A 366 -2.12 0.33 10.39
N ASP A 367 -1.91 -0.34 9.25
CA ASP A 367 -0.58 -0.72 8.78
C ASP A 367 0.22 0.51 8.38
N TYR A 368 -0.31 1.32 7.47
CA TYR A 368 0.34 2.55 7.02
C TYR A 368 -0.67 3.67 6.80
N LEU A 369 -0.23 4.91 6.99
CA LEU A 369 -1.01 6.06 6.54
C LEU A 369 -1.05 6.09 5.01
N PRO A 370 -2.13 6.57 4.38
CA PRO A 370 -2.14 6.85 2.94
C PRO A 370 -0.93 7.70 2.53
N SER A 371 -0.40 7.50 1.32
CA SER A 371 0.78 8.25 0.84
C SER A 371 0.53 9.76 0.83
N ARG A 372 -0.68 10.17 0.45
CA ARG A 372 -1.22 11.51 0.69
C ARG A 372 -2.44 11.38 1.60
N CYS A 373 -2.31 11.96 2.78
CA CYS A 373 -3.34 11.93 3.83
C CYS A 373 -3.69 13.33 4.36
N TRP A 374 -2.99 14.38 3.93
CA TRP A 374 -3.19 15.73 4.43
C TRP A 374 -4.29 16.47 3.66
N SER A 375 -5.05 17.31 4.36
CA SER A 375 -5.80 18.40 3.72
C SER A 375 -4.84 19.41 3.08
N GLU A 376 -5.34 20.15 2.10
CA GLU A 376 -4.54 21.11 1.34
C GLU A 376 -3.95 22.23 2.22
N ASP A 377 -4.70 22.63 3.26
CA ASP A 377 -4.28 23.65 4.23
C ASP A 377 -3.31 23.12 5.30
N GLY A 378 -2.98 21.82 5.28
CA GLY A 378 -2.06 21.20 6.23
C GLY A 378 -2.61 21.09 7.66
N LYS A 379 -3.93 21.23 7.87
CA LYS A 379 -4.53 21.19 9.22
C LYS A 379 -5.11 19.84 9.61
N TYR A 380 -5.52 19.03 8.63
CA TYR A 380 -6.23 17.79 8.86
C TYR A 380 -5.53 16.59 8.23
N ILE A 381 -5.61 15.45 8.89
CA ILE A 381 -5.18 14.14 8.37
C ILE A 381 -6.37 13.24 8.17
N TYR A 382 -6.40 12.53 7.05
CA TYR A 382 -7.36 11.48 6.77
C TYR A 382 -6.69 10.12 6.63
N PHE A 383 -7.19 9.14 7.37
CA PHE A 383 -6.74 7.76 7.28
C PHE A 383 -7.86 6.83 7.76
N SER A 384 -7.69 5.54 7.48
CA SER A 384 -8.64 4.50 7.91
C SER A 384 -8.10 3.78 9.13
N THR A 385 -8.96 3.42 10.07
CA THR A 385 -8.60 2.59 11.22
C THR A 385 -9.59 1.45 11.39
N ILE A 386 -9.13 0.32 11.92
CA ILE A 386 -10.04 -0.73 12.37
C ILE A 386 -10.90 -0.17 13.50
N TRP A 387 -12.22 -0.26 13.31
CA TRP A 387 -13.24 0.18 14.23
C TRP A 387 -14.20 -0.97 14.51
N ARG A 388 -13.87 -1.77 15.53
CA ARG A 388 -14.59 -3.01 15.85
C ARG A 388 -14.59 -3.99 14.67
N SER A 389 -15.75 -4.38 14.18
CA SER A 389 -15.93 -5.28 13.03
C SER A 389 -15.88 -4.57 11.67
N ARG A 390 -15.51 -3.28 11.65
CA ARG A 390 -15.56 -2.40 10.48
C ARG A 390 -14.23 -1.67 10.29
N VAL A 391 -14.05 -1.04 9.14
CA VAL A 391 -13.00 -0.02 8.94
C VAL A 391 -13.66 1.35 8.74
N ALA A 392 -13.20 2.35 9.48
CA ALA A 392 -13.75 3.69 9.46
C ALA A 392 -12.70 4.71 9.03
N ILE A 393 -13.11 5.68 8.23
CA ILE A 393 -12.29 6.84 7.88
C ILE A 393 -12.37 7.86 9.02
N LEU A 394 -11.21 8.35 9.43
CA LEU A 394 -11.05 9.41 10.42
C LEU A 394 -10.47 10.66 9.78
N CYS A 395 -10.91 11.80 10.31
CA CYS A 395 -10.32 13.11 10.13
C CYS A 395 -9.73 13.53 11.48
N VAL A 396 -8.47 13.95 11.51
CA VAL A 396 -7.78 14.40 12.72
C VAL A 396 -7.24 15.80 12.51
N ASP A 397 -7.62 16.73 13.37
CA ASP A 397 -7.03 18.07 13.48
C ASP A 397 -5.66 17.96 14.17
N ILE A 398 -4.61 18.39 13.48
CA ILE A 398 -3.23 18.27 13.94
C ILE A 398 -2.82 19.31 14.99
N GLU A 399 -3.59 20.38 15.16
CA GLU A 399 -3.29 21.45 16.11
C GLU A 399 -3.81 21.11 17.51
N ASN A 400 -5.04 20.59 17.59
CA ASN A 400 -5.70 20.30 18.87
C ASN A 400 -5.95 18.80 19.13
N GLY A 401 -5.66 17.92 18.16
CA GLY A 401 -5.86 16.48 18.29
C GLY A 401 -7.31 16.02 18.21
N LYS A 402 -8.26 16.90 17.86
CA LYS A 402 -9.68 16.55 17.71
C LYS A 402 -9.85 15.59 16.56
N LEU A 403 -10.54 14.50 16.82
CA LEU A 403 -10.80 13.42 15.88
C LEU A 403 -12.29 13.31 15.57
N GLN A 404 -12.60 13.04 14.31
CA GLN A 404 -13.97 12.84 13.85
C GLN A 404 -14.03 11.69 12.84
N LYS A 405 -15.06 10.85 12.97
CA LYS A 405 -15.41 9.86 11.97
C LYS A 405 -16.11 10.51 10.79
N VAL A 406 -15.54 10.31 9.60
CA VAL A 406 -16.17 10.69 8.32
C VAL A 406 -17.46 9.90 8.18
N GLN A 407 -18.56 10.60 7.92
CA GLN A 407 -19.87 9.98 7.82
C GLN A 407 -20.03 9.31 6.45
N VAL A 408 -20.38 8.04 6.48
CA VAL A 408 -20.66 7.21 5.31
C VAL A 408 -22.05 6.59 5.52
N ASP A 409 -22.80 6.37 4.45
CA ASP A 409 -24.11 5.70 4.51
C ASP A 409 -23.98 4.36 5.24
N GLU A 410 -24.86 4.13 6.23
CA GLU A 410 -24.83 2.97 7.12
C GLU A 410 -24.95 1.62 6.41
N GLN A 411 -25.43 1.61 5.16
CA GLN A 411 -25.44 0.41 4.33
C GLN A 411 -24.04 -0.12 4.04
N PHE A 412 -23.02 0.75 4.07
CA PHE A 412 -21.62 0.34 3.93
C PHE A 412 -21.07 -0.10 5.29
N GLY A 413 -20.44 -1.27 5.29
CA GLY A 413 -19.82 -1.85 6.47
C GLY A 413 -18.42 -1.31 6.72
N SER A 414 -17.65 -1.03 5.67
CA SER A 414 -16.27 -0.58 5.76
C SER A 414 -15.96 0.53 4.76
N SER A 415 -15.01 1.38 5.13
CA SER A 415 -14.57 2.55 4.37
C SER A 415 -13.06 2.72 4.51
N VAL A 416 -12.35 2.79 3.38
CA VAL A 416 -10.88 2.85 3.34
C VAL A 416 -10.41 4.00 2.46
N VAL A 417 -9.63 4.93 3.02
CA VAL A 417 -8.95 6.00 2.28
C VAL A 417 -7.90 5.41 1.34
N LEU A 418 -7.98 5.80 0.06
CA LEU A 418 -7.01 5.44 -0.96
C LEU A 418 -6.06 6.60 -1.26
N ASP A 419 -6.56 7.84 -1.29
CA ASP A 419 -5.77 9.04 -1.59
C ASP A 419 -6.48 10.32 -1.16
N VAL A 420 -5.71 11.35 -0.80
CA VAL A 420 -6.21 12.67 -0.41
C VAL A 420 -5.44 13.75 -1.13
N HIS A 421 -6.13 14.65 -1.83
CA HIS A 421 -5.50 15.76 -2.54
C HIS A 421 -6.52 16.82 -2.93
N TYR A 422 -6.14 18.11 -2.96
CA TYR A 422 -7.06 19.22 -3.33
C TYR A 422 -8.37 19.22 -2.54
N ASN A 423 -8.31 18.92 -1.23
CA ASN A 423 -9.49 18.75 -0.38
C ASN A 423 -10.52 17.72 -0.89
N MET A 424 -10.07 16.80 -1.75
CA MET A 424 -10.81 15.61 -2.15
C MET A 424 -10.22 14.39 -1.47
N LEU A 425 -11.09 13.47 -1.09
CA LEU A 425 -10.71 12.18 -0.51
C LEU A 425 -11.31 11.08 -1.37
N VAL A 426 -10.47 10.19 -1.90
CA VAL A 426 -10.91 8.99 -2.63
C VAL A 426 -10.90 7.81 -1.68
N ALA A 427 -11.97 7.04 -1.67
CA ALA A 427 -12.10 5.89 -0.79
C ALA A 427 -12.72 4.67 -1.49
N GLU A 428 -12.45 3.52 -0.92
CA GLU A 428 -13.18 2.27 -1.17
C GLU A 428 -14.25 2.10 -0.08
N LEU A 429 -15.47 1.76 -0.49
CA LEU A 429 -16.55 1.38 0.42
C LEU A 429 -17.02 -0.03 0.09
N SER A 430 -17.29 -0.84 1.12
CA SER A 430 -17.79 -2.22 0.95
C SER A 430 -18.66 -2.66 2.11
N ALA A 431 -19.42 -3.74 1.90
CA ALA A 431 -20.13 -4.46 2.95
C ALA A 431 -20.20 -5.95 2.59
N PRO A 432 -20.48 -6.87 3.53
CA PRO A 432 -20.65 -8.30 3.20
C PRO A 432 -21.69 -8.59 2.10
N ASN A 433 -22.63 -7.67 1.88
CA ASN A 433 -23.70 -7.75 0.88
C ASN A 433 -23.58 -6.70 -0.25
N ILE A 434 -22.49 -5.93 -0.31
CA ILE A 434 -22.27 -4.86 -1.30
C ILE A 434 -20.84 -4.98 -1.83
N ASP A 435 -20.71 -5.12 -3.15
CA ASP A 435 -19.40 -5.15 -3.82
C ASP A 435 -18.57 -3.91 -3.47
N PRO A 436 -17.23 -4.04 -3.34
CA PRO A 436 -16.36 -2.90 -3.16
C PRO A 436 -16.56 -1.86 -4.26
N CYS A 437 -16.80 -0.61 -3.88
CA CYS A 437 -16.99 0.50 -4.79
C CYS A 437 -16.05 1.65 -4.51
N LEU A 438 -15.75 2.39 -5.57
CA LEU A 438 -14.92 3.58 -5.49
C LEU A 438 -15.80 4.82 -5.36
N VAL A 439 -15.48 5.65 -4.36
CA VAL A 439 -16.16 6.92 -4.09
C VAL A 439 -15.16 8.04 -3.91
N PHE A 440 -15.64 9.27 -4.00
CA PHE A 440 -14.88 10.41 -3.52
C PHE A 440 -15.75 11.36 -2.71
N PHE A 441 -15.10 12.09 -1.82
CA PHE A 441 -15.67 13.12 -0.97
C PHE A 441 -15.02 14.44 -1.38
N HIS A 442 -15.80 15.51 -1.42
CA HIS A 442 -15.25 16.87 -1.52
C HIS A 442 -15.51 17.60 -0.19
N GLU A 443 -14.59 18.49 0.19
CA GLU A 443 -14.70 19.25 1.44
C GLU A 443 -14.87 18.35 2.67
N ALA A 444 -14.19 17.20 2.67
CA ALA A 444 -13.95 16.50 3.92
C ALA A 444 -13.17 17.47 4.81
N ARG A 445 -13.87 18.09 5.76
CA ARG A 445 -13.34 18.89 6.87
C ARG A 445 -14.11 18.46 8.11
N ILE A 446 -13.52 18.71 9.28
CA ILE A 446 -14.30 18.74 10.54
C ILE A 446 -15.20 19.96 10.43
N PRO A 447 -16.54 19.82 10.32
CA PRO A 447 -17.41 20.98 10.31
C PRO A 447 -17.26 21.71 11.65
N PRO A 448 -17.29 23.06 11.67
CA PRO A 448 -17.53 23.77 12.91
C PRO A 448 -18.82 23.21 13.53
N GLU A 449 -18.87 23.11 14.87
CA GLU A 449 -20.07 22.65 15.57
C GLU A 449 -21.28 23.44 15.06
N LYS A 450 -22.15 22.79 14.26
CA LYS A 450 -23.43 23.24 13.64
C LYS A 450 -23.52 23.22 12.10
N GLU A 451 -22.50 22.85 11.33
CA GLU A 451 -22.66 22.71 9.87
C GLU A 451 -22.97 21.26 9.40
N PRO A 452 -23.80 21.09 8.35
CA PRO A 452 -24.23 19.78 7.88
C PRO A 452 -23.11 18.94 7.24
N ILE A 453 -23.41 17.64 7.15
CA ILE A 453 -22.53 16.49 6.90
C ILE A 453 -21.87 16.53 5.51
N GLN A 454 -20.62 16.07 5.48
CA GLN A 454 -19.77 15.84 4.30
C GLN A 454 -20.55 15.18 3.14
N THR A 455 -20.43 15.76 1.94
CA THR A 455 -21.03 15.22 0.72
C THR A 455 -20.05 14.32 -0.02
N TRP A 456 -20.55 13.18 -0.49
CA TRP A 456 -19.79 12.21 -1.27
C TRP A 456 -20.49 11.89 -2.58
N HIS A 457 -19.68 11.57 -3.59
CA HIS A 457 -20.10 11.24 -4.93
C HIS A 457 -19.58 9.85 -5.29
N LEU A 458 -20.45 9.07 -5.93
CA LEU A 458 -20.15 7.70 -6.33
C LEU A 458 -19.43 7.72 -7.68
N ILE A 459 -18.25 7.09 -7.78
CA ILE A 459 -17.53 6.97 -9.07
C ILE A 459 -18.00 5.73 -9.83
N GLN A 460 -18.19 4.61 -9.11
CA GLN A 460 -18.63 3.35 -9.69
C GLN A 460 -19.77 2.74 -8.86
N LEU A 461 -20.86 2.36 -9.53
CA LEU A 461 -21.97 1.65 -8.92
C LEU A 461 -21.54 0.25 -8.48
N PRO A 462 -21.74 -0.14 -7.20
CA PRO A 462 -21.59 -1.54 -6.81
C PRO A 462 -22.74 -2.36 -7.39
N ASN A 463 -22.49 -3.62 -7.76
CA ASN A 463 -23.59 -4.56 -7.88
C ASN A 463 -24.08 -4.91 -6.47
N ARG A 464 -25.40 -5.02 -6.30
CA ARG A 464 -25.99 -5.53 -5.06
C ARG A 464 -26.41 -6.96 -5.26
N PHE A 465 -26.04 -7.83 -4.34
CA PHE A 465 -26.58 -9.19 -4.31
C PHE A 465 -27.98 -9.17 -3.69
N GLY A 466 -29.01 -9.40 -4.52
CA GLY A 466 -30.41 -9.53 -4.11
C GLY A 466 -31.31 -8.38 -4.61
N ASN A 467 -32.54 -8.71 -5.03
CA ASN A 467 -33.56 -7.79 -5.56
C ASN A 467 -34.14 -6.80 -4.52
N CYS A 468 -33.31 -6.22 -3.65
CA CYS A 468 -33.77 -5.21 -2.68
C CYS A 468 -33.29 -3.81 -3.09
N LEU A 469 -34.25 -3.10 -3.70
CA LEU A 469 -34.37 -1.64 -3.80
C LEU A 469 -33.39 -0.91 -4.75
N ASN A 470 -33.90 -0.61 -5.95
CA ASN A 470 -33.47 0.51 -6.79
C ASN A 470 -33.64 1.84 -6.03
N ARG A 471 -32.69 2.22 -5.19
CA ARG A 471 -32.51 3.63 -4.79
C ARG A 471 -31.34 4.20 -5.58
N LYS A 472 -31.60 5.27 -6.33
CA LYS A 472 -30.53 6.15 -6.84
C LYS A 472 -29.68 6.57 -5.64
N VAL A 473 -28.42 6.17 -5.64
CA VAL A 473 -27.46 6.57 -4.62
C VAL A 473 -26.96 7.97 -4.98
N THR A 474 -27.74 8.98 -4.61
CA THR A 474 -27.30 10.38 -4.50
C THR A 474 -27.59 10.80 -3.08
N GLY A 475 -26.57 10.79 -2.21
CA GLY A 475 -26.71 11.22 -0.83
C GLY A 475 -26.57 12.73 -0.71
N LYS A 476 -27.69 13.45 -0.52
CA LYS A 476 -27.71 14.78 0.11
C LYS A 476 -28.66 14.68 1.29
N TRP A 477 -28.14 14.75 2.52
CA TRP A 477 -29.00 14.81 3.70
C TRP A 477 -28.44 15.83 4.70
N SER A 478 -29.26 16.85 4.94
CA SER A 478 -29.17 17.79 6.05
C SER A 478 -29.80 17.17 7.28
N VAL A 479 -29.14 17.27 8.43
CA VAL A 479 -29.76 17.01 9.74
C VAL A 479 -30.04 18.36 10.38
N ASN A 480 -31.32 18.70 10.51
CA ASN A 480 -31.78 19.73 11.43
C ASN A 480 -31.53 19.24 12.85
N LEU A 481 -30.71 19.96 13.62
CA LEU A 481 -30.62 19.78 15.07
C LEU A 481 -31.68 20.65 15.74
N LYS A 482 -32.52 20.04 16.57
CA LYS A 482 -33.15 20.71 17.71
C LYS A 482 -32.26 20.52 18.92
#